data_AF-A0A7K0C3Y2-F1
#
_entry.id   AF-A0A7K0C3Y2-F1
#
_cell.length_a   1.000
_cell.length_b   1.000
_cell.length_c   1.000
_cell.angle_alpha   90.00
_cell.angle_beta   90.00
_cell.angle_gamma   90.00
#
_symmetry.space_group_name_H-M   'P 1'
#
loop_
_entity.id
_entity.type
_entity.pdbx_description
1 polymer ?
#
loop_
_entity_poly.entity_id
_entity_poly.type
_entity_poly.pdbx_seq_one_letter_code
_entity_poly.pdbx_strand_id
1 'polypeptide(L)'
;MPLIFATLIGLLSGDHVVLTLAALTVAGLLVLAAAHAVARREPPAVLARLRTTLRERTLRTAFLPQRDPDAAGRPRPRAPGVKISAV
;
A
#
# COMPACT_ATOMS: atom_id res chain seq x y z
N MET A 1 -39.89 -18.24 2.69
CA MET A 1 -39.69 -17.62 1.35
C MET A 1 -40.57 -16.40 1.06
N PRO A 2 -41.86 -16.30 1.45
CA PRO A 2 -42.68 -15.13 1.10
C PRO A 2 -42.35 -13.88 1.92
N LEU A 3 -41.85 -14.05 3.16
CA LEU A 3 -41.50 -12.94 4.05
C LEU A 3 -40.34 -12.09 3.51
N ILE A 4 -39.33 -12.72 2.90
CA ILE A 4 -38.19 -12.03 2.29
C ILE A 4 -38.67 -11.17 1.10
N PHE A 5 -39.59 -11.70 0.30
CA PHE A 5 -40.19 -10.99 -0.82
C PHE A 5 -41.03 -9.80 -0.37
N ALA A 6 -41.85 -9.98 0.68
CA ALA A 6 -42.66 -8.91 1.26
C ALA A 6 -41.79 -7.79 1.87
N THR A 7 -40.70 -8.15 2.57
CA THR A 7 -39.75 -7.16 3.08
C THR A 7 -39.02 -6.41 1.97
N LEU A 8 -38.69 -7.07 0.86
CA LEU A 8 -38.04 -6.46 -0.29
C LEU A 8 -38.97 -5.48 -1.02
N ILE A 9 -40.24 -5.84 -1.17
CA ILE A 9 -41.27 -4.98 -1.80
C ILE A 9 -41.57 -3.78 -0.90
N GLY A 10 -41.74 -3.96 0.41
CA GLY A 10 -41.95 -2.87 1.36
C GLY A 10 -40.76 -1.89 1.45
N LEU A 11 -39.54 -2.38 1.22
CA LEU A 11 -38.32 -1.57 1.07
C LEU A 11 -38.41 -0.62 -0.12
N LEU A 12 -38.91 -1.14 -1.26
CA LEU A 12 -38.98 -0.45 -2.55
C LEU A 12 -40.18 0.49 -2.63
N SER A 13 -41.27 0.19 -1.91
CA SER A 13 -42.51 0.97 -1.86
C SER A 13 -42.44 2.21 -0.95
N GLY A 14 -41.35 2.43 -0.21
CA GLY A 14 -41.09 3.69 0.50
C GLY A 14 -41.66 3.81 1.92
N ASP A 15 -42.48 2.87 2.39
CA ASP A 15 -43.08 2.92 3.74
C ASP A 15 -42.06 2.75 4.89
N HIS A 16 -40.87 2.24 4.57
CA HIS A 16 -39.89 1.83 5.57
C HIS A 16 -38.49 2.39 5.35
N VAL A 17 -38.34 3.49 4.58
CA VAL A 17 -37.03 4.11 4.23
C VAL A 17 -36.09 4.23 5.44
N VAL A 18 -36.60 4.58 6.62
CA VAL A 18 -35.80 4.70 7.85
C VAL A 18 -35.25 3.34 8.31
N LEU A 19 -36.06 2.28 8.27
CA LEU A 19 -35.63 0.91 8.59
C LEU A 19 -34.62 0.38 7.57
N THR A 20 -34.78 0.72 6.29
CA THR A 20 -33.85 0.30 5.22
C THR A 20 -32.48 0.94 5.41
N LEU A 21 -32.46 2.24 5.72
CA LEU A 21 -31.25 2.99 6.01
C LEU A 21 -30.59 2.49 7.30
N ALA A 22 -31.37 2.25 8.36
CA ALA A 22 -30.84 1.68 9.60
C ALA A 22 -30.24 0.28 9.40
N ALA A 23 -30.88 -0.58 8.59
CA ALA A 23 -30.34 -1.89 8.27
C ALA A 23 -29.03 -1.79 7.47
N LEU A 24 -28.96 -0.89 6.49
CA LEU A 24 -27.75 -0.66 5.68
C LEU A 24 -26.59 -0.10 6.53
N THR A 25 -26.86 0.82 7.45
CA THR A 25 -25.81 1.36 8.33
C THR A 25 -25.26 0.28 9.26
N VAL A 26 -26.13 -0.55 9.85
CA VAL A 26 -25.71 -1.68 10.70
C VAL A 26 -24.90 -2.69 9.88
N ALA A 27 -25.36 -3.05 8.67
CA ALA A 27 -24.62 -3.94 7.79
C ALA A 27 -23.25 -3.36 7.41
N GLY A 28 -23.19 -2.07 7.07
CA GLY A 28 -21.95 -1.37 6.76
C GLY A 28 -20.97 -1.34 7.94
N LEU A 29 -21.46 -1.10 9.16
CA LEU A 29 -20.64 -1.13 10.38
C LEU A 29 -20.10 -2.54 10.66
N LEU A 30 -20.89 -3.59 10.44
CA LEU A 30 -20.43 -4.97 10.60
C LEU A 30 -19.32 -5.32 9.60
N VAL A 31 -19.48 -4.93 8.33
CA VAL A 31 -18.45 -5.12 7.31
C VAL A 31 -17.18 -4.35 7.67
N LEU A 32 -17.31 -3.10 8.11
CA LEU A 32 -16.16 -2.28 8.52
C LEU A 32 -15.44 -2.89 9.74
N ALA A 33 -16.18 -3.35 10.74
CA ALA A 33 -15.62 -4.01 11.92
C ALA A 33 -14.89 -5.31 11.56
N ALA A 34 -15.47 -6.12 10.66
CA ALA A 34 -14.83 -7.34 10.17
C ALA A 34 -13.56 -7.02 9.36
N ALA A 35 -13.61 -6.05 8.45
CA ALA A 35 -12.44 -5.60 7.68
C ALA A 35 -11.35 -5.07 8.61
N HIS A 36 -11.71 -4.30 9.64
CA HIS A 36 -10.75 -3.81 10.64
C HIS A 36 -10.13 -4.95 11.46
N ALA A 37 -10.92 -5.95 11.85
CA ALA A 37 -10.42 -7.13 12.54
C ALA A 37 -9.44 -7.94 11.69
N VAL A 38 -9.71 -8.07 10.38
CA VAL A 38 -8.80 -8.71 9.42
C VAL A 38 -7.52 -7.89 9.22
N ALA A 39 -7.65 -6.57 9.03
CA ALA A 39 -6.51 -5.68 8.85
C ALA A 39 -5.57 -5.68 10.07
N ARG A 40 -6.11 -5.72 11.29
CA ARG A 40 -5.29 -5.85 12.51
C ARG A 40 -4.62 -7.21 12.68
N ARG A 41 -5.13 -8.24 12.00
CA ARG A 41 -4.50 -9.56 11.96
C ARG A 41 -3.40 -9.66 10.91
N GLU A 42 -3.24 -8.68 10.02
CA GLU A 42 -2.08 -8.68 9.12
C GLU A 42 -0.81 -8.64 9.97
N PRO A 43 0.04 -9.67 9.86
CA PRO A 43 1.24 -9.74 10.67
C PRO A 43 2.11 -8.53 10.35
N PRO A 44 2.68 -7.83 11.35
CA PRO A 44 3.66 -6.77 11.12
C PRO A 44 4.84 -7.23 10.24
N ALA A 45 5.07 -8.54 10.18
CA ALA A 45 6.02 -9.19 9.29
C ALA A 45 5.73 -8.99 7.79
N VAL A 46 4.46 -8.84 7.36
CA VAL A 46 4.10 -8.55 5.96
C VAL A 46 4.57 -7.15 5.57
N LEU A 47 4.29 -6.14 6.40
CA LEU A 47 4.75 -4.78 6.17
C LEU A 47 6.28 -4.67 6.19
N ALA A 48 6.96 -5.40 7.08
CA ALA A 48 8.42 -5.47 7.09
C ALA A 48 8.99 -6.12 5.80
N ARG A 49 8.34 -7.18 5.29
CA ARG A 49 8.67 -7.79 3.99
C ARG A 49 8.44 -6.85 2.82
N LEU A 50 7.34 -6.11 2.80
CA LEU A 50 7.09 -5.09 1.78
C LEU A 50 8.14 -3.97 1.83
N ARG A 51 8.51 -3.50 3.02
CA ARG A 51 9.57 -2.49 3.19
C ARG A 51 10.93 -2.98 2.73
N THR A 52 11.29 -4.23 3.06
CA THR A 52 12.57 -4.82 2.64
C THR A 52 12.61 -5.09 1.14
N THR A 53 11.54 -5.64 0.57
CA THR A 53 11.44 -5.84 -0.89
C THR A 53 11.44 -4.51 -1.66
N LEU A 54 10.79 -3.47 -1.14
CA LEU A 54 10.85 -2.13 -1.72
C LEU A 54 12.25 -1.55 -1.61
N ARG A 55 12.89 -1.63 -0.44
CA ARG A 55 14.28 -1.19 -0.22
C ARG A 55 15.23 -1.87 -1.19
N GLU A 56 15.07 -3.18 -1.37
CA GLU A 56 15.86 -4.02 -2.26
C GLU A 56 15.66 -3.63 -3.73
N ARG A 57 14.41 -3.44 -4.17
CA ARG A 57 14.09 -2.96 -5.52
C ARG A 57 14.67 -1.57 -5.76
N THR A 58 14.51 -0.66 -4.80
CA THR A 58 15.09 0.68 -4.87
C THR A 58 16.61 0.60 -4.97
N LEU A 59 17.30 -0.25 -4.21
CA LEU A 59 18.76 -0.39 -4.35
C LEU A 59 19.17 -0.93 -5.72
N ARG A 60 18.41 -1.88 -6.28
CA ARG A 60 18.66 -2.41 -7.64
C ARG A 60 18.44 -1.39 -8.74
N THR A 61 17.53 -0.42 -8.55
CA THR A 61 17.18 0.60 -9.56
C THR A 61 17.68 2.01 -9.23
N ALA A 62 18.26 2.22 -8.04
CA ALA A 62 18.77 3.52 -7.59
C ALA A 62 20.01 3.95 -8.38
N PHE A 63 20.70 2.99 -9.00
CA PHE A 63 21.69 3.27 -10.01
C PHE A 63 20.96 3.58 -11.32
N LEU A 64 20.57 4.84 -11.53
CA LEU A 64 20.60 5.35 -12.89
C LEU A 64 22.06 5.22 -13.36
N PRO A 65 22.33 4.64 -14.53
CA PRO A 65 23.65 4.78 -15.15
C PRO A 65 23.98 6.27 -15.10
N GLN A 66 25.04 6.64 -14.38
CA GLN A 66 25.45 8.03 -14.26
C GLN A 66 25.71 8.52 -15.70
N ARG A 67 24.78 9.33 -16.23
CA ARG A 67 24.66 9.62 -17.68
C ARG A 67 25.87 10.33 -18.26
N ASP A 68 26.71 10.88 -17.40
CA ASP A 68 28.06 11.30 -17.73
C ASP A 68 28.86 11.42 -16.41
N PRO A 69 29.89 10.59 -16.16
CA PRO A 69 30.77 10.77 -15.02
C PRO A 69 31.53 12.11 -15.05
N ASP A 70 31.56 12.80 -16.20
CA ASP A 70 32.21 14.09 -16.41
C ASP A 70 31.25 15.30 -16.40
N ALA A 71 29.97 15.11 -16.03
CA ALA A 71 29.03 16.22 -15.91
C ALA A 71 29.56 17.34 -14.99
N ALA A 72 29.57 18.57 -15.51
CA ALA A 72 30.08 19.74 -14.82
C ALA A 72 29.36 19.95 -13.47
N GLY A 73 30.06 19.70 -12.36
CA GLY A 73 29.51 19.84 -11.01
C GLY A 73 29.98 18.78 -10.02
N ARG A 74 30.59 17.67 -10.48
CA ARG A 74 31.27 16.72 -9.58
C ARG A 74 32.78 16.74 -9.81
N PRO A 75 33.60 16.97 -8.78
CA PRO A 75 35.03 16.72 -8.86
C PRO A 75 35.24 15.26 -9.27
N ARG A 76 36.01 15.02 -10.34
CA ARG A 76 36.41 13.65 -10.71
C ARG A 76 37.02 12.98 -9.47
N PRO A 77 36.62 11.75 -9.11
CA PRO A 77 37.41 10.93 -8.20
C PRO A 77 38.81 10.86 -8.81
N ARG A 78 39.78 11.53 -8.20
CA ARG A 78 41.16 11.44 -8.66
C ARG A 78 41.55 9.98 -8.50
N ALA A 79 41.91 9.33 -9.61
CA ALA A 79 42.53 8.01 -9.56
C ALA A 79 43.62 8.08 -8.48
N PRO A 80 43.75 7.07 -7.59
CA PRO A 80 44.78 7.05 -6.57
C PRO A 80 46.10 7.44 -7.21
N GLY A 81 46.68 8.55 -6.74
CA GLY A 81 47.89 9.09 -7.32
C GLY A 81 48.97 8.04 -7.25
N VAL A 82 49.33 7.43 -8.37
CA VAL A 82 50.47 6.53 -8.47
C VAL A 82 51.71 7.35 -8.15
N LYS A 83 52.16 7.27 -6.90
CA LYS A 83 53.49 7.59 -6.39
C LYS A 83 53.69 6.58 -5.23
N ILE A 84 54.76 5.81 -5.11
CA ILE A 84 56.18 6.06 -5.41
C ILE A 84 56.86 4.71 -5.69
N SER A 85 57.80 4.71 -6.65
CA SER A 85 58.84 3.68 -6.80
C SER A 85 59.74 3.69 -5.56
N ALA A 86 59.75 2.61 -4.77
CA ALA A 86 60.79 2.35 -3.80
C ALA A 86 61.72 1.28 -4.38
N VAL A 87 62.96 1.72 -4.62
CA VAL A 87 64.24 1.01 -4.77
C VAL A 87 64.21 -0.51 -4.69
#